data_AF-V1CJ02-F1
#
_entry.id   AF-V1CJ02-F1
#
_cell.length_a   1.000
_cell.length_b   1.000
_cell.length_c   1.000
_cell.angle_alpha   90.00
_cell.angle_beta   90.00
_cell.angle_gamma   90.00
#
_symmetry.space_group_name_H-M   'P 1'
#
loop_
_entity.id
_entity.type
_entity.pdbx_description
1 polymer ?
#
loop_
_entity_poly.entity_id
_entity_poly.type
_entity_poly.pdbx_seq_one_letter_code
_entity_poly.pdbx_strand_id
1 'polypeptide(L)'
;MTPDMRVDKWFRKIPEARQLDLATRISICKKVTNIMIVAFVLILILEFVIAFSITNGEIFNIMAEKINLVVRARRRHKLRNLVVASVIVVGPFLILPIIFTQILKRVLVAREVRNILTNRWS
;
A
#
# COMPACT_ATOMS: atom_id res chain seq x y z
N MET A 1 5.76 0.12 -17.34
CA MET A 1 5.40 -1.33 -17.26
C MET A 1 4.07 -1.49 -17.97
N THR A 2 3.96 -2.38 -18.96
CA THR A 2 2.67 -2.62 -19.64
C THR A 2 1.70 -3.35 -18.70
N PRO A 3 0.37 -3.13 -18.83
CA PRO A 3 -0.63 -3.71 -17.93
C PRO A 3 -0.54 -5.24 -17.85
N ASP A 4 -0.30 -5.87 -18.98
CA ASP A 4 -0.13 -7.30 -19.23
C ASP A 4 1.02 -7.91 -18.42
N MET A 5 2.21 -7.29 -18.46
CA MET A 5 3.35 -7.74 -17.64
C MET A 5 3.10 -7.61 -16.11
N ARG A 6 2.26 -6.65 -15.69
CA ARG A 6 1.91 -6.47 -14.28
C ARG A 6 0.94 -7.56 -13.81
N VAL A 7 -0.01 -7.94 -14.67
CA VAL A 7 -0.98 -9.00 -14.42
C VAL A 7 -0.27 -10.35 -14.27
N ASP A 8 0.64 -10.71 -15.18
CA ASP A 8 1.36 -11.97 -15.08
C ASP A 8 2.13 -12.12 -13.76
N LYS A 9 2.79 -11.06 -13.28
CA LYS A 9 3.46 -11.09 -11.97
C LYS A 9 2.51 -11.33 -10.80
N TRP A 10 1.28 -10.82 -10.87
CA TRP A 10 0.29 -10.98 -9.80
C TRP A 10 -0.35 -12.37 -9.79
N PHE A 11 -0.57 -12.95 -10.96
CA PHE A 11 -1.26 -14.23 -11.12
C PHE A 11 -0.32 -15.44 -11.24
N ARG A 12 1.00 -15.24 -11.37
CA ARG A 12 1.98 -16.35 -11.46
C ARG A 12 1.89 -17.38 -10.34
N LYS A 13 1.43 -16.97 -9.15
CA LYS A 13 1.27 -17.83 -7.96
C LYS A 13 -0.12 -18.49 -7.86
N ILE A 14 -1.04 -18.23 -8.77
CA ILE A 14 -2.43 -18.69 -8.72
C ILE A 14 -2.70 -19.54 -9.97
N PRO A 15 -2.57 -20.88 -9.89
CA PRO A 15 -2.74 -21.75 -11.05
C PRO A 15 -4.15 -21.71 -11.64
N GLU A 16 -5.16 -21.47 -10.81
CA GLU A 16 -6.58 -21.32 -11.17
C GLU A 16 -6.85 -20.14 -12.11
N ALA A 17 -6.02 -19.08 -12.02
CA ALA A 17 -6.19 -17.90 -12.85
C ALA A 17 -5.80 -18.14 -14.31
N ARG A 18 -5.06 -19.22 -14.63
CA ARG A 18 -4.68 -19.55 -16.01
C ARG A 18 -5.87 -19.87 -16.93
N GLN A 19 -7.02 -20.21 -16.36
CA GLN A 19 -8.25 -20.51 -17.11
C GLN A 19 -9.07 -19.27 -17.48
N LEU A 20 -8.70 -18.09 -16.95
CA LEU A 20 -9.39 -16.82 -17.20
C LEU A 20 -8.78 -16.07 -18.37
N ASP A 21 -9.60 -15.42 -19.18
CA ASP A 21 -9.13 -14.55 -20.26
C ASP A 21 -8.31 -13.36 -19.72
N LEU A 22 -7.35 -12.86 -20.51
CA LEU A 22 -6.44 -11.79 -20.13
C LEU A 22 -7.20 -10.50 -19.77
N ALA A 23 -8.26 -10.17 -20.51
CA ALA A 23 -9.07 -8.99 -20.23
C ALA A 23 -9.76 -9.08 -18.84
N THR A 24 -10.20 -10.28 -18.47
CA THR A 24 -10.80 -10.54 -17.15
C THR A 24 -9.76 -10.42 -16.04
N ARG A 25 -8.53 -10.90 -16.24
CA ARG A 25 -7.46 -10.74 -15.25
C ARG A 25 -7.05 -9.27 -15.05
N ILE A 26 -7.06 -8.48 -16.12
CA ILE A 26 -6.79 -7.03 -16.06
C ILE A 26 -7.88 -6.31 -15.25
N SER A 27 -9.16 -6.63 -15.47
CA SER A 27 -10.27 -6.00 -14.74
C SER A 27 -10.23 -6.34 -13.24
N ILE A 28 -9.96 -7.60 -12.88
CA ILE A 28 -9.74 -8.02 -11.49
C ILE A 28 -8.57 -7.25 -10.88
N CYS A 29 -7.44 -7.16 -11.59
CA CYS A 29 -6.27 -6.42 -11.10
C CYS A 29 -6.61 -4.95 -10.82
N LYS A 30 -7.35 -4.29 -11.73
CA LYS A 30 -7.78 -2.90 -11.54
C LYS A 30 -8.70 -2.75 -10.33
N LYS A 31 -9.71 -3.62 -10.19
CA LYS A 31 -10.66 -3.62 -9.07
C LYS A 31 -9.96 -3.85 -7.73
N VAL A 32 -9.12 -4.89 -7.64
CA VAL A 32 -8.36 -5.22 -6.42
C VAL A 32 -7.38 -4.10 -6.08
N THR A 33 -6.69 -3.53 -7.07
CA THR A 33 -5.76 -2.41 -6.84
C THR A 33 -6.50 -1.21 -6.23
N ASN A 34 -7.68 -0.87 -6.74
CA ASN A 34 -8.45 0.25 -6.20
C ASN A 34 -8.89 -0.01 -4.75
N ILE A 35 -9.36 -1.23 -4.45
CA ILE A 35 -9.72 -1.62 -3.07
C ILE A 35 -8.50 -1.56 -2.15
N MET A 36 -7.33 -2.01 -2.62
CA MET A 36 -6.08 -1.95 -1.86
C MET A 36 -5.65 -0.52 -1.56
N ILE A 37 -5.79 0.41 -2.51
CA ILE A 37 -5.47 1.83 -2.30
C ILE A 37 -6.37 2.42 -1.22
N VAL A 38 -7.68 2.18 -1.30
CA VAL A 38 -8.63 2.67 -0.27
C VAL A 38 -8.30 2.08 1.09
N ALA A 39 -8.07 0.76 1.17
CA ALA A 39 -7.70 0.10 2.42
C ALA A 39 -6.38 0.65 3.01
N PHE A 40 -5.38 0.89 2.16
CA PHE A 40 -4.10 1.48 2.57
C PHE A 40 -4.29 2.85 3.22
N VAL A 41 -5.08 3.73 2.59
CA VAL A 41 -5.36 5.08 3.10
C VAL A 41 -6.11 5.02 4.43
N LEU A 42 -7.12 4.15 4.54
CA LEU A 42 -7.88 3.99 5.77
C LEU A 42 -7.02 3.49 6.94
N ILE A 43 -6.13 2.53 6.70
CA ILE A 43 -5.21 2.01 7.73
C ILE A 43 -4.22 3.09 8.14
N LEU A 44 -3.66 3.84 7.20
CA LEU A 44 -2.78 4.94 7.52
C LEU A 44 -3.45 5.99 8.40
N ILE A 45 -4.68 6.40 8.05
CA ILE A 45 -5.45 7.36 8.87
C ILE A 45 -5.65 6.79 10.28
N LEU A 46 -6.04 5.52 10.38
CA LEU A 46 -6.25 4.86 11.65
C LEU A 46 -4.96 4.83 12.51
N GLU A 47 -3.82 4.52 11.91
CA GLU A 47 -2.52 4.55 12.59
C GLU A 47 -2.16 5.94 13.11
N PHE A 48 -2.39 6.98 12.32
CA PHE A 48 -2.18 8.36 12.75
C PHE A 48 -3.11 8.76 13.89
N VAL A 49 -4.39 8.36 13.84
CA VAL A 49 -5.37 8.62 14.91
C VAL A 49 -4.97 7.90 16.20
N ILE A 50 -4.53 6.64 16.11
CA ILE A 50 -4.05 5.88 17.27
C ILE A 50 -2.81 6.54 17.87
N ALA A 51 -1.83 6.89 17.03
CA ALA A 51 -0.62 7.56 17.47
C ALA A 51 -0.90 8.92 18.11
N PHE A 52 -1.84 9.69 17.55
CA PHE A 52 -2.30 10.95 18.13
C PHE A 52 -2.90 10.75 19.50
N SER A 53 -3.80 9.76 19.62
CA SER A 53 -4.53 9.48 20.86
C SER A 53 -3.62 8.98 21.99
N ILE A 54 -2.60 8.16 21.66
CA ILE A 54 -1.65 7.64 22.67
C ILE A 54 -0.71 8.74 23.16
N THR A 55 -0.29 9.64 22.28
CA THR A 55 0.74 10.65 22.59
C THR A 55 0.18 12.04 22.84
N ASN A 56 -1.15 12.22 22.89
CA ASN A 56 -1.82 13.53 22.93
C ASN A 56 -1.29 14.52 21.88
N GLY A 57 -0.91 14.01 20.70
CA GLY A 57 -0.34 14.79 19.61
C GLY A 57 1.15 15.13 19.74
N GLU A 58 1.83 14.74 20.83
CA GLU A 58 3.26 15.02 21.03
C GLU A 58 4.14 14.40 19.94
N ILE A 59 3.75 13.23 19.42
CA ILE A 59 4.47 12.60 18.31
C ILE A 59 4.49 13.48 17.05
N PHE A 60 3.42 14.22 16.78
CA PHE A 60 3.35 15.12 15.63
C PHE A 60 4.20 16.37 15.84
N ASN A 61 4.29 16.87 17.07
CA ASN A 61 5.19 17.97 17.42
C ASN A 61 6.66 17.57 17.24
N ILE A 62 7.06 16.38 17.72
CA ILE A 62 8.40 15.84 17.53
C ILE A 62 8.71 15.66 16.04
N MET A 63 7.74 15.15 15.26
CA MET A 63 7.90 15.02 13.81
C MET A 63 8.07 16.39 13.13
N ALA A 64 7.24 17.37 13.47
CA ALA A 64 7.30 18.72 12.93
C ALA A 64 8.63 19.41 13.28
N GLU A 65 9.13 19.22 14.50
CA GLU A 65 10.43 19.74 14.91
C GLU A 65 11.57 19.09 14.13
N LYS A 66 11.57 17.77 13.95
CA LYS A 66 12.57 17.06 13.12
C LYS A 66 12.50 17.51 11.66
N ILE A 67 11.31 17.67 11.10
CA ILE A 67 11.12 18.23 9.76
C ILE A 67 11.69 19.65 9.68
N ASN A 68 11.41 20.50 10.68
CA ASN A 68 11.92 21.86 10.71
C ASN A 68 13.44 21.93 10.89
N LEU A 69 14.04 21.03 11.66
CA LEU A 69 15.50 20.89 11.76
C LEU A 69 16.10 20.50 10.41
N VAL A 70 15.46 19.58 9.70
CA VAL A 70 15.87 19.12 8.36
C VAL A 70 15.71 20.23 7.32
N VAL A 71 14.62 20.99 7.35
CA VAL A 71 14.38 22.16 6.47
C VAL A 71 15.33 23.31 6.80
N ARG A 72 15.71 23.51 8.06
CA ARG A 72 16.77 24.46 8.42
C ARG A 72 18.15 23.98 7.97
N ALA A 73 18.45 22.69 8.10
CA ALA A 73 19.68 22.08 7.60
C ALA A 73 19.78 22.09 6.07
N ARG A 74 18.64 22.08 5.36
CA ARG A 74 18.53 22.25 3.90
C ARG A 74 19.15 23.55 3.40
N ARG A 75 19.20 24.63 4.20
CA ARG A 75 19.95 25.84 3.83
C ARG A 75 21.48 25.63 3.77
N ARG A 76 22.01 24.54 4.33
CA ARG A 76 23.46 24.27 4.42
C ARG A 76 23.97 23.00 3.71
N HIS A 77 23.16 21.96 3.43
CA HIS A 77 23.66 20.72 2.76
C HIS A 77 22.65 19.94 1.87
N LYS A 78 23.20 19.03 1.03
CA LYS A 78 22.60 18.20 -0.05
C LYS A 78 21.27 17.50 0.30
N LEU A 79 20.35 17.55 -0.67
CA LEU A 79 19.02 16.88 -0.76
C LEU A 79 18.94 15.46 -0.18
N ARG A 80 20.03 14.68 -0.22
CA ARG A 80 20.11 13.31 0.30
C ARG A 80 19.78 13.20 1.80
N ASN A 81 20.21 14.16 2.62
CA ASN A 81 19.96 14.11 4.06
C ASN A 81 18.49 14.38 4.40
N LEU A 82 17.80 15.13 3.54
CA LEU A 82 16.38 15.44 3.69
C LEU A 82 15.50 14.20 3.44
N VAL A 83 15.83 13.43 2.40
CA VAL A 83 15.13 12.18 2.06
C VAL A 83 15.30 11.12 3.15
N VAL A 84 16.49 10.99 3.72
CA VAL A 84 16.74 10.01 4.78
C VAL A 84 15.94 10.36 6.05
N ALA A 85 15.90 11.63 6.43
CA ALA A 85 15.18 12.04 7.62
C ALA A 85 13.65 11.89 7.48
N SER A 86 13.08 12.18 6.30
CA SER A 86 11.65 11.97 6.07
C SER A 86 11.27 10.49 6.09
N VAL A 87 12.13 9.62 5.54
CA VAL A 87 11.94 8.17 5.59
C VAL A 87 12.04 7.63 7.01
N ILE A 88 12.92 8.16 7.87
CA ILE A 88 13.01 7.73 9.27
C ILE A 88 11.75 8.12 10.05
N VAL A 89 11.22 9.31 9.78
CA VAL A 89 10.04 9.84 10.50
C VAL A 89 8.75 9.13 10.07
N VAL A 90 8.52 8.97 8.77
CA VAL A 90 7.27 8.42 8.22
C VAL A 90 7.36 6.91 7.97
N GLY A 91 8.56 6.38 7.76
CA GLY A 91 8.79 4.97 7.41
C GLY A 91 8.14 3.95 8.34
N PRO A 92 8.19 4.11 9.67
CA PRO A 92 7.54 3.17 10.60
C PRO A 92 6.02 3.04 10.36
N PHE A 93 5.35 4.15 10.05
CA PHE A 93 3.91 4.18 9.73
C PHE A 93 3.58 3.53 8.38
N LEU A 94 4.55 3.24 7.53
CA LEU A 94 4.29 2.57 6.26
C LEU A 94 4.40 1.05 6.36
N ILE A 95 5.01 0.51 7.41
CA ILE A 95 5.28 -0.92 7.53
C ILE A 95 3.97 -1.73 7.62
N LEU A 96 3.10 -1.36 8.56
CA LEU A 96 1.82 -2.05 8.81
C LEU A 96 0.85 -1.97 7.61
N PRO A 97 0.61 -0.80 6.98
CA PRO A 97 -0.26 -0.71 5.81
C PRO A 97 0.29 -1.50 4.62
N ILE A 98 1.62 -1.54 4.44
CA ILE A 98 2.25 -2.35 3.38
C ILE A 98 2.03 -3.85 3.64
N ILE A 99 2.29 -4.35 4.85
CA ILE A 99 2.09 -5.77 5.17
C ILE A 99 0.62 -6.15 4.98
N PHE A 100 -0.30 -5.35 5.51
CA PHE A 100 -1.73 -5.63 5.43
C PHE A 100 -2.23 -5.65 3.98
N THR A 101 -1.83 -4.68 3.16
CA THR A 101 -2.22 -4.65 1.75
C THR A 101 -1.68 -5.85 0.97
N GLN A 102 -0.49 -6.37 1.28
CA GLN A 102 0.03 -7.60 0.66
C GLN A 102 -0.83 -8.82 1.01
N ILE A 103 -1.33 -8.92 2.24
CA ILE A 103 -2.23 -10.00 2.67
C ILE A 103 -3.59 -9.85 1.97
N LEU A 104 -4.18 -8.65 2.02
CA LEU A 104 -5.47 -8.33 1.44
C LEU A 104 -5.49 -8.58 -0.07
N LYS A 105 -4.40 -8.26 -0.78
CA LYS A 105 -4.19 -8.62 -2.18
C LYS A 105 -4.38 -10.12 -2.42
N ARG A 106 -3.72 -10.98 -1.64
CA ARG A 106 -3.78 -12.44 -1.83
C ARG A 106 -5.20 -12.96 -1.61
N VAL A 107 -5.87 -12.49 -0.56
CA VAL A 107 -7.24 -12.89 -0.22
C VAL A 107 -8.24 -12.44 -1.28
N LEU A 108 -8.19 -11.18 -1.70
CA LEU A 108 -9.14 -10.63 -2.68
C LEU A 108 -8.97 -11.25 -4.06
N VAL A 109 -7.73 -11.44 -4.53
CA VAL A 109 -7.51 -12.08 -5.84
C VAL A 109 -8.03 -13.52 -5.81
N ALA A 110 -7.73 -14.28 -4.76
CA ALA A 110 -8.23 -15.66 -4.63
C ALA A 110 -9.76 -15.71 -4.54
N ARG A 111 -10.39 -14.75 -3.84
CA ARG A 111 -11.86 -14.65 -3.74
C ARG A 111 -12.51 -14.33 -5.08
N GLU A 112 -11.97 -13.36 -5.82
CA GLU A 112 -12.53 -12.95 -7.10
C GLU A 112 -12.39 -14.06 -8.15
N VAL A 113 -11.25 -14.77 -8.16
CA VAL A 113 -11.04 -15.94 -9.03
C VAL A 113 -12.06 -17.05 -8.71
N ARG A 114 -12.26 -17.38 -7.43
CA ARG A 114 -13.26 -18.40 -7.03
C ARG A 114 -14.67 -18.00 -7.43
N ASN A 115 -15.08 -16.75 -7.16
CA ASN A 115 -16.43 -16.28 -7.52
C ASN A 115 -16.70 -16.40 -9.03
N ILE A 116 -15.73 -16.06 -9.88
CA ILE A 116 -15.89 -16.17 -11.34
C ILE A 116 -15.94 -17.63 -11.77
N LEU A 117 -15.14 -18.51 -11.15
CA LEU A 117 -15.20 -19.94 -11.44
C LEU A 117 -16.56 -20.53 -11.03
N THR A 118 -17.06 -20.23 -9.83
CA THR A 118 -18.36 -20.72 -9.35
C THR A 118 -19.52 -20.24 -10.24
N ASN A 119 -19.55 -18.96 -10.63
CA ASN A 119 -20.60 -18.41 -11.50
C ASN A 119 -20.49 -18.89 -12.97
N ARG A 120 -19.36 -19.48 -13.38
CA ARG A 120 -19.21 -20.03 -14.74
C ARG A 120 -19.83 -21.43 -14.87
N TRP A 121 -20.04 -22.14 -13.75
CA TRP A 121 -20.56 -23.51 -13.71
C TRP A 121 -21.95 -23.62 -13.06
N SER A 122 -22.60 -22.50 -12.73
CA SER A 122 -24.02 -22.44 -12.32
C SER A 122 -24.88 -21.97 -13.48
#